data_AF-A0A087HHF0-F1
#
_entry.id   AF-A0A087HHF0-F1
#
_cell.length_a   1.000
_cell.length_b   1.000
_cell.length_c   1.000
_cell.angle_alpha   90.00
_cell.angle_beta   90.00
_cell.angle_gamma   90.00
#
_symmetry.space_group_name_H-M   'P 1'
#
loop_
_entity.id
_entity.type
_entity.pdbx_description
1 polymer ?
#
loop_
_entity_poly.entity_id
_entity_poly.type
_entity_poly.pdbx_seq_one_letter_code
_entity_poly.pdbx_strand_id
1 'polypeptide(L)'
;MEELKPACSSPGSDEDDTCEDPENGTLESESDDDFGADLSIPELKVAKEVTYIVSETLKMIQKLNRVIKNTIKLEKPRDTGVFVDSLEKLLKLCQGIGVGIDELGACVYPPQELRLMIQTLERMRENVGEIIADVLCFKNFSLVEAFFVTCRRLQSSITYIEVQLDRRIGPSGERNVTPFLKYYQYLRVPKSQR
;
A
#
# COMPACT_ATOMS: atom_id res chain seq x y z
N MET A 1 -4.48 2.90 49.81
CA MET A 1 -4.01 3.60 48.60
C MET A 1 -3.86 5.04 49.00
N GLU A 2 -2.63 5.52 49.15
CA GLU A 2 -2.39 6.93 49.48
C GLU A 2 -2.12 7.69 48.19
N GLU A 3 -2.90 8.73 47.94
CA GLU A 3 -2.68 9.66 46.84
C GLU A 3 -1.70 10.75 47.28
N LEU A 4 -0.71 11.07 46.45
CA LEU A 4 0.08 12.30 46.61
C LEU A 4 0.19 13.04 45.27
N LYS A 5 0.02 14.36 45.35
CA LYS A 5 -0.06 15.31 44.23
C LYS A 5 1.32 15.81 43.78
N PRO A 6 1.44 16.36 42.56
CA PRO A 6 2.70 16.90 42.05
C PRO A 6 3.02 18.29 42.63
N ALA A 7 4.31 18.64 42.62
CA ALA A 7 4.79 20.01 42.80
C ALA A 7 5.83 20.33 41.70
N CYS A 8 5.75 21.53 41.14
CA CYS A 8 6.61 22.05 40.08
C CYS A 8 7.39 23.24 40.63
N SER A 9 8.70 23.34 40.34
CA SER A 9 9.50 24.57 40.43
C SER A 9 10.85 24.44 39.70
N SER A 10 11.06 25.29 38.70
CA SER A 10 12.37 25.83 38.26
C SER A 10 12.35 27.35 38.59
N PRO A 11 13.38 28.20 38.34
CA PRO A 11 14.66 27.99 37.63
C PRO A 11 15.91 28.66 38.28
N GLY A 12 17.05 28.67 37.55
CA GLY A 12 18.24 29.50 37.78
C GLY A 12 19.45 28.74 38.35
N SER A 13 20.70 29.07 38.03
CA SER A 13 21.24 30.00 37.01
C SER A 13 22.73 29.67 36.74
N ASP A 14 23.26 30.24 35.67
CA ASP A 14 24.56 29.98 35.01
C ASP A 14 25.84 30.18 35.86
N GLU A 15 26.93 29.50 35.43
CA GLU A 15 28.38 29.86 35.42
C GLU A 15 29.20 28.54 35.34
N ASP A 16 29.70 28.16 34.16
CA ASP A 16 30.98 28.55 33.52
C ASP A 16 32.18 27.69 33.98
N ASP A 17 32.65 26.82 33.07
CA ASP A 17 34.07 26.44 32.98
C ASP A 17 34.38 26.11 31.52
N THR A 18 35.30 26.86 30.92
CA THR A 18 35.56 26.89 29.47
C THR A 18 37.00 26.46 29.20
N CYS A 19 37.21 25.45 28.34
CA CYS A 19 38.54 25.05 27.85
C CYS A 19 38.50 24.58 26.38
N GLU A 20 38.91 25.48 25.47
CA GLU A 20 39.44 25.20 24.12
C GLU A 20 40.99 25.12 24.25
N ASP A 21 41.83 24.52 23.41
CA ASP A 21 41.76 23.77 22.12
C ASP A 21 43.17 23.05 22.00
N PRO A 22 43.69 22.54 20.85
CA PRO A 22 43.09 21.92 19.66
C PRO A 22 43.71 20.53 19.30
N GLU A 23 43.18 19.98 18.19
CA GLU A 23 43.90 19.20 17.15
C GLU A 23 44.20 17.69 17.27
N ASN A 24 43.94 17.05 16.13
CA ASN A 24 44.53 15.83 15.58
C ASN A 24 44.18 14.47 16.20
N GLY A 25 42.89 14.15 16.11
CA GLY A 25 42.44 12.78 15.90
C GLY A 25 41.41 12.77 14.77
N THR A 26 41.87 12.62 13.52
CA THR A 26 40.97 12.31 12.39
C THR A 26 40.28 10.99 12.70
N LEU A 27 39.09 11.07 13.30
CA LEU A 27 38.12 10.01 13.16
C LEU A 27 37.75 10.01 11.68
N GLU A 28 38.47 9.21 10.91
CA GLU A 28 37.96 8.65 9.68
C GLU A 28 36.69 7.91 10.09
N SER A 29 35.58 8.64 10.05
CA SER A 29 34.27 8.05 9.94
C SER A 29 34.32 7.30 8.61
N GLU A 30 34.73 6.04 8.68
CA GLU A 30 34.37 5.00 7.73
C GLU A 30 32.85 5.00 7.70
N SER A 31 32.29 5.91 6.92
CA SER A 31 30.88 5.95 6.63
C SER A 31 30.61 4.69 5.84
N ASP A 32 29.90 3.75 6.46
CA ASP A 32 29.14 2.67 5.81
C ASP A 32 28.05 3.29 4.91
N ASP A 33 28.48 4.08 3.92
CA ASP A 33 27.69 4.71 2.87
C ASP A 33 27.45 3.71 1.71
N ASP A 34 27.73 2.43 1.96
CA ASP A 34 27.28 1.29 1.15
C ASP A 34 25.80 0.94 1.42
N PHE A 35 25.00 1.93 1.83
CA PHE A 35 23.55 1.80 1.96
C PHE A 35 22.81 2.03 0.62
N GLY A 36 23.47 1.66 -0.47
CA GLY A 36 22.95 1.68 -1.84
C GLY A 36 23.00 3.06 -2.50
N ALA A 37 23.24 3.08 -3.82
CA ALA A 37 23.19 4.31 -4.58
C ALA A 37 21.80 4.96 -4.49
N ASP A 38 21.77 6.26 -4.19
CA ASP A 38 20.57 7.09 -4.14
C ASP A 38 19.70 6.90 -5.39
N LEU A 39 18.39 6.71 -5.20
CA LEU A 39 17.43 6.61 -6.31
C LEU A 39 17.47 7.89 -7.16
N SER A 40 17.67 7.74 -8.47
CA SER A 40 17.55 8.88 -9.38
C SER A 40 16.13 9.47 -9.34
N ILE A 41 15.96 10.74 -9.74
CA ILE A 41 14.64 11.40 -9.73
C ILE A 41 13.54 10.58 -10.48
N PRO A 42 13.80 9.94 -11.64
CA PRO A 42 12.87 9.01 -12.27
C PRO A 42 12.54 7.76 -11.42
N GLU A 43 13.54 7.13 -10.81
CA GLU A 43 13.37 5.91 -10.00
C GLU A 43 12.64 6.19 -8.68
N LEU A 44 12.93 7.32 -8.03
CA LEU A 44 12.21 7.81 -6.87
C LEU A 44 10.72 8.07 -7.19
N LYS A 45 10.39 8.44 -8.43
CA LYS A 45 9.00 8.60 -8.88
C LYS A 45 8.29 7.25 -9.00
N VAL A 46 8.96 6.22 -9.54
CA VAL A 46 8.45 4.84 -9.57
C VAL A 46 8.21 4.34 -8.14
N ALA A 47 9.20 4.49 -7.25
CA ALA A 47 9.09 4.07 -5.85
C ALA A 47 7.92 4.74 -5.13
N LYS A 48 7.65 6.03 -5.38
CA LYS A 48 6.48 6.75 -4.85
C LYS A 48 5.15 6.23 -5.39
N GLU A 49 5.09 5.83 -6.66
CA GLU A 49 3.90 5.24 -7.27
C GLU A 49 3.62 3.83 -6.71
N VAL A 50 4.66 3.00 -6.54
CA VAL A 50 4.56 1.68 -5.86
C VAL A 50 4.11 1.86 -4.39
N THR A 51 4.74 2.78 -3.65
CA THR A 51 4.36 3.11 -2.26
C THR A 51 2.88 3.51 -2.15
N TYR A 52 2.35 4.24 -3.13
CA TYR A 52 0.94 4.59 -3.19
C TYR A 52 0.03 3.36 -3.40
N ILE A 53 0.39 2.43 -4.28
CA ILE A 53 -0.36 1.16 -4.46
C ILE A 53 -0.34 0.30 -3.20
N VAL A 54 0.82 0.12 -2.57
CA VAL A 54 0.93 -0.62 -1.29
C VAL A 54 0.05 0.04 -0.22
N SER A 55 0.07 1.38 -0.13
CA SER A 55 -0.78 2.14 0.80
C SER A 55 -2.28 1.97 0.55
N GLU A 56 -2.73 1.95 -0.71
CA GLU A 56 -4.13 1.69 -1.05
C GLU A 56 -4.52 0.22 -0.83
N THR A 57 -3.60 -0.72 -1.05
CA THR A 57 -3.78 -2.16 -0.79
C THR A 57 -3.92 -2.43 0.71
N LEU A 58 -3.13 -1.78 1.56
CA LEU A 58 -3.27 -1.83 3.02
C LEU A 58 -4.64 -1.31 3.47
N LYS A 59 -5.15 -0.21 2.90
CA LYS A 59 -6.51 0.30 3.20
C LYS A 59 -7.61 -0.68 2.78
N MET A 60 -7.42 -1.39 1.66
CA MET A 60 -8.32 -2.46 1.24
C MET A 60 -8.29 -3.63 2.24
N ILE A 61 -7.12 -4.15 2.61
CA ILE A 61 -6.97 -5.24 3.60
C ILE A 61 -7.56 -4.84 4.97
N GLN A 62 -7.33 -3.61 5.43
CA GLN A 62 -7.94 -3.08 6.66
C GLN A 62 -9.48 -3.11 6.62
N LYS A 63 -10.09 -2.81 5.46
CA LYS A 63 -11.55 -2.91 5.29
C LYS A 63 -12.02 -4.35 5.14
N LEU A 64 -11.28 -5.20 4.44
CA LEU A 64 -11.58 -6.63 4.33
C LEU A 64 -11.64 -7.29 5.71
N ASN A 65 -10.65 -7.01 6.55
CA ASN A 65 -10.62 -7.45 7.95
C ASN A 65 -11.84 -6.97 8.75
N ARG A 66 -12.41 -5.80 8.46
CA ARG A 66 -13.67 -5.32 9.07
C ARG A 66 -14.90 -6.04 8.52
N VAL A 67 -14.92 -6.43 7.24
CA VAL A 67 -15.98 -7.27 6.68
C VAL A 67 -15.94 -8.65 7.35
N ILE A 68 -14.81 -9.37 7.25
CA ILE A 68 -14.61 -10.71 7.84
C ILE A 68 -15.00 -10.74 9.32
N LYS A 69 -14.47 -9.82 10.14
CA LYS A 69 -14.77 -9.74 11.59
C LYS A 69 -16.26 -9.52 11.92
N ASN A 70 -17.04 -8.96 11.00
CA ASN A 70 -18.48 -8.80 11.20
C ASN A 70 -19.30 -9.91 10.53
N THR A 71 -18.78 -10.57 9.49
CA THR A 71 -19.41 -11.77 8.92
C THR A 71 -19.30 -12.97 9.88
N ILE A 72 -18.15 -13.19 10.53
CA ILE A 72 -17.96 -14.27 11.52
C ILE A 72 -18.97 -14.16 12.68
N LYS A 73 -19.32 -12.95 13.12
CA LYS A 73 -20.36 -12.73 14.16
C LYS A 73 -21.77 -13.15 13.74
N LEU A 74 -22.00 -13.34 12.43
CA LEU A 74 -23.28 -13.72 11.84
C LEU A 74 -23.31 -15.20 11.41
N GLU A 75 -22.20 -15.92 11.58
CA GLU A 75 -22.09 -17.35 11.34
C GLU A 75 -23.08 -18.12 12.23
N LYS A 76 -23.77 -19.10 11.66
CA LYS A 76 -24.72 -19.94 12.40
C LYS A 76 -24.10 -21.30 12.67
N PRO A 77 -24.33 -21.93 13.85
CA PRO A 77 -23.78 -23.26 14.21
C PRO A 77 -24.21 -24.45 13.33
N ARG A 78 -24.85 -24.21 12.19
CA ARG A 78 -25.32 -25.23 11.23
C ARG A 78 -24.89 -24.91 9.79
N ASP A 79 -24.00 -23.94 9.57
CA ASP A 79 -23.48 -23.67 8.23
C ASP A 79 -22.58 -24.81 7.76
N THR A 80 -22.77 -25.25 6.52
CA THR A 80 -22.35 -26.57 6.04
C THR A 80 -20.93 -26.58 5.46
N GLY A 81 -19.96 -25.98 6.15
CA GLY A 81 -18.56 -25.86 5.70
C GLY A 81 -18.33 -24.75 4.66
N VAL A 82 -19.31 -24.45 3.81
CA VAL A 82 -19.24 -23.44 2.72
C VAL A 82 -18.72 -22.06 3.19
N PHE A 83 -19.04 -21.65 4.41
CA PHE A 83 -18.52 -20.41 5.00
C PHE A 83 -17.00 -20.47 5.25
N VAL A 84 -16.50 -21.61 5.74
CA VAL A 84 -15.07 -21.87 5.95
C VAL A 84 -14.34 -21.93 4.62
N ASP A 85 -14.88 -22.63 3.62
CA ASP A 85 -14.31 -22.71 2.26
C ASP A 85 -14.16 -21.31 1.62
N SER A 86 -15.17 -20.45 1.81
CA SER A 86 -15.17 -19.07 1.33
C SER A 86 -14.10 -18.22 2.02
N LEU A 87 -13.91 -18.40 3.34
CA LEU A 87 -12.83 -17.74 4.08
C LEU A 87 -11.45 -18.25 3.69
N GLU A 88 -11.28 -19.56 3.45
CA GLU A 88 -10.01 -20.14 3.02
C GLU A 88 -9.60 -19.60 1.63
N LYS A 89 -10.54 -19.55 0.69
CA LYS A 89 -10.31 -18.93 -0.63
C LYS A 89 -9.90 -17.46 -0.49
N LEU A 90 -10.61 -16.71 0.35
CA LEU A 90 -10.32 -15.30 0.62
C LEU A 90 -8.92 -15.09 1.24
N LEU A 91 -8.47 -15.99 2.13
CA LEU A 91 -7.14 -15.96 2.72
C LEU A 91 -6.05 -16.26 1.68
N LYS A 92 -6.27 -17.24 0.78
CA LYS A 92 -5.35 -17.54 -0.33
C LYS A 92 -5.18 -16.35 -1.28
N LEU A 93 -6.27 -15.63 -1.59
CA LEU A 93 -6.21 -14.39 -2.38
C LEU A 93 -5.44 -13.27 -1.65
N CYS A 94 -5.62 -13.13 -0.33
CA CYS A 94 -4.83 -12.19 0.48
C CYS A 94 -3.33 -12.55 0.46
N GLN A 95 -2.99 -13.84 0.52
CA GLN A 95 -1.61 -14.31 0.42
C GLN A 95 -0.99 -13.99 -0.95
N GLY A 96 -1.74 -14.21 -2.05
CA GLY A 96 -1.30 -13.84 -3.40
C GLY A 96 -1.04 -12.33 -3.56
N ILE A 97 -1.83 -11.48 -2.89
CA ILE A 97 -1.55 -10.04 -2.80
C ILE A 97 -0.30 -9.75 -1.96
N GLY A 98 -0.08 -10.49 -0.87
CA GLY A 98 1.13 -10.37 -0.05
C GLY A 98 2.41 -10.66 -0.84
N VAL A 99 2.42 -11.74 -1.63
CA VAL A 99 3.52 -12.07 -2.56
C VAL A 99 3.73 -10.93 -3.57
N GLY A 100 2.67 -10.37 -4.14
CA GLY A 100 2.79 -9.23 -5.04
C GLY A 100 3.35 -7.95 -4.39
N ILE A 101 3.09 -7.71 -3.11
CA ILE A 101 3.71 -6.58 -2.38
C ILE A 101 5.21 -6.82 -2.17
N ASP A 102 5.61 -8.05 -1.86
CA ASP A 102 7.01 -8.44 -1.67
C ASP A 102 7.81 -8.30 -2.98
N GLU A 103 7.29 -8.84 -4.08
CA GLU A 103 7.84 -8.67 -5.43
C GLU A 103 7.97 -7.19 -5.82
N LEU A 104 6.94 -6.36 -5.57
CA LEU A 104 7.02 -4.91 -5.81
C LEU A 104 8.07 -4.23 -4.93
N GLY A 105 8.26 -4.71 -3.70
CA GLY A 105 9.30 -4.24 -2.78
C GLY A 105 10.71 -4.54 -3.29
N ALA A 106 10.93 -5.72 -3.88
CA ALA A 106 12.19 -6.05 -4.55
C ALA A 106 12.41 -5.17 -5.80
N CYS A 107 11.38 -5.00 -6.63
CA CYS A 107 11.47 -4.28 -7.91
C CYS A 107 11.86 -2.79 -7.79
N VAL A 108 11.63 -2.13 -6.64
CA VAL A 108 11.89 -0.68 -6.49
C VAL A 108 13.35 -0.31 -6.24
N TYR A 109 14.22 -1.28 -5.94
CA TYR A 109 15.66 -1.06 -5.85
C TYR A 109 16.30 -0.99 -7.25
N PRO A 110 17.39 -0.22 -7.45
CA PRO A 110 18.08 -0.17 -8.74
C PRO A 110 18.79 -1.49 -9.08
N PRO A 111 18.81 -1.92 -10.37
CA PRO A 111 18.06 -1.35 -11.49
C PRO A 111 16.58 -1.77 -11.46
N GLN A 112 15.67 -0.80 -11.52
CA GLN A 112 14.24 -1.07 -11.30
C GLN A 112 13.57 -1.93 -12.39
N GLU A 113 12.93 -3.02 -11.98
CA GLU A 113 12.32 -4.02 -12.87
C GLU A 113 10.92 -3.64 -13.36
N LEU A 114 10.79 -2.54 -14.12
CA LEU A 114 9.49 -1.96 -14.52
C LEU A 114 8.52 -2.96 -15.19
N ARG A 115 9.05 -3.94 -15.95
CA ARG A 115 8.23 -4.98 -16.59
C ARG A 115 7.65 -5.98 -15.58
N LEU A 116 8.44 -6.35 -14.57
CA LEU A 116 8.00 -7.24 -13.49
C LEU A 116 6.96 -6.53 -12.62
N MET A 117 7.17 -5.24 -12.30
CA MET A 117 6.17 -4.41 -11.61
C MET A 117 4.80 -4.44 -12.30
N ILE A 118 4.74 -4.30 -13.63
CA ILE A 118 3.48 -4.35 -14.39
C ILE A 118 2.82 -5.72 -14.25
N GLN A 119 3.57 -6.81 -14.43
CA GLN A 119 3.04 -8.19 -14.31
C GLN A 119 2.55 -8.51 -12.90
N THR A 120 3.21 -7.98 -11.88
CA THR A 120 2.78 -8.12 -10.48
C THR A 120 1.54 -7.28 -10.18
N LEU A 121 1.47 -6.05 -10.70
CA LEU A 121 0.29 -5.20 -10.61
C LEU A 121 -0.94 -5.83 -11.29
N GLU A 122 -0.76 -6.46 -12.46
CA GLU A 122 -1.81 -7.20 -13.16
C GLU A 122 -2.36 -8.34 -12.29
N ARG A 123 -1.49 -9.20 -11.74
CA ARG A 123 -1.87 -10.29 -10.80
C ARG A 123 -2.56 -9.76 -9.54
N MET A 124 -2.07 -8.66 -8.97
CA MET A 124 -2.73 -8.02 -7.82
C MET A 124 -4.13 -7.52 -8.17
N ARG A 125 -4.33 -6.91 -9.34
CA ARG A 125 -5.64 -6.42 -9.81
C ARG A 125 -6.65 -7.55 -10.02
N GLU A 126 -6.19 -8.70 -10.51
CA GLU A 126 -6.97 -9.94 -10.68
C GLU A 126 -7.39 -10.51 -9.33
N ASN A 127 -6.45 -10.68 -8.38
CA ASN A 127 -6.74 -11.10 -7.01
C ASN A 127 -7.77 -10.18 -6.33
N VAL A 128 -7.66 -8.85 -6.50
CA VAL A 128 -8.66 -7.88 -5.99
C VAL A 128 -10.04 -8.09 -6.66
N GLY A 129 -10.08 -8.52 -7.92
CA GLY A 129 -11.30 -8.88 -8.63
C GLY A 129 -12.00 -10.10 -8.03
N GLU A 130 -11.24 -11.16 -7.73
CA GLU A 130 -11.77 -12.35 -7.06
C GLU A 130 -12.21 -12.07 -5.62
N ILE A 131 -11.45 -11.28 -4.86
CA ILE A 131 -11.83 -10.85 -3.51
C ILE A 131 -13.18 -10.13 -3.51
N ILE A 132 -13.46 -9.28 -4.51
CA ILE A 132 -14.77 -8.65 -4.67
C ILE A 132 -15.86 -9.71 -4.86
N ALA A 133 -15.64 -10.70 -5.73
CA ALA A 133 -16.63 -11.74 -6.03
C ALA A 133 -16.98 -12.58 -4.78
N ASP A 134 -15.98 -13.02 -4.03
CA ASP A 134 -16.19 -13.83 -2.83
C ASP A 134 -16.83 -13.03 -1.69
N VAL A 135 -16.46 -11.77 -1.51
CA VAL A 135 -17.03 -10.90 -0.47
C VAL A 135 -18.50 -10.53 -0.75
N LEU A 136 -18.91 -10.48 -2.02
CA LEU A 136 -20.31 -10.26 -2.40
C LEU A 136 -21.25 -11.42 -1.99
N CYS A 137 -20.72 -12.60 -1.65
CA CYS A 137 -21.51 -13.70 -1.10
C CYS A 137 -21.94 -13.45 0.37
N PHE A 138 -21.35 -12.47 1.07
CA PHE A 138 -21.67 -12.18 2.46
C PHE A 138 -22.90 -11.27 2.61
N LYS A 139 -23.80 -11.62 3.53
CA LYS A 139 -25.11 -10.95 3.75
C LYS A 139 -25.03 -9.59 4.47
N ASN A 140 -23.92 -8.85 4.37
CA ASN A 140 -23.66 -7.60 5.10
C ASN A 140 -23.44 -6.41 4.15
N PHE A 141 -24.50 -6.01 3.46
CA PHE A 141 -24.45 -5.09 2.30
C PHE A 141 -23.75 -3.75 2.56
N SER A 142 -23.94 -3.11 3.72
CA SER A 142 -23.37 -1.77 3.99
C SER A 142 -21.84 -1.80 4.15
N LEU A 143 -21.28 -2.81 4.83
CA LEU A 143 -19.82 -2.96 4.92
C LEU A 143 -19.22 -3.42 3.58
N VAL A 144 -19.94 -4.28 2.85
CA VAL A 144 -19.56 -4.76 1.52
C VAL A 144 -19.52 -3.60 0.51
N GLU A 145 -20.44 -2.64 0.55
CA GLU A 145 -20.41 -1.45 -0.31
C GLU A 145 -19.17 -0.58 -0.05
N ALA A 146 -18.92 -0.21 1.22
CA ALA A 146 -17.76 0.60 1.60
C ALA A 146 -16.41 -0.10 1.31
N PHE A 147 -16.42 -1.44 1.27
CA PHE A 147 -15.31 -2.28 0.83
C PHE A 147 -15.16 -2.25 -0.70
N PHE A 148 -16.23 -2.52 -1.45
CA PHE A 148 -16.29 -2.53 -2.92
C PHE A 148 -15.77 -1.22 -3.53
N VAL A 149 -16.21 -0.06 -3.01
CA VAL A 149 -15.73 1.27 -3.45
C VAL A 149 -14.20 1.40 -3.31
N THR A 150 -13.62 0.77 -2.28
CA THR A 150 -12.17 0.79 -2.05
C THR A 150 -11.42 -0.11 -3.03
N CYS A 151 -11.96 -1.30 -3.28
CA CYS A 151 -11.39 -2.24 -4.24
C CYS A 151 -11.43 -1.65 -5.67
N ARG A 152 -12.53 -1.01 -6.06
CA ARG A 152 -12.64 -0.31 -7.35
C ARG A 152 -11.66 0.84 -7.47
N ARG A 153 -11.46 1.64 -6.41
CA ARG A 153 -10.43 2.68 -6.37
C ARG A 153 -9.03 2.08 -6.56
N LEU A 154 -8.70 1.01 -5.85
CA LEU A 154 -7.42 0.31 -5.98
C LEU A 154 -7.19 -0.22 -7.41
N GLN A 155 -8.17 -0.92 -8.01
CA GLN A 155 -8.07 -1.41 -9.40
C GLN A 155 -7.87 -0.25 -10.40
N SER A 156 -8.53 0.89 -10.21
CA SER A 156 -8.33 2.09 -11.04
C SER A 156 -6.95 2.72 -10.85
N SER A 157 -6.42 2.74 -9.62
CA SER A 157 -5.06 3.22 -9.31
C SER A 157 -3.99 2.31 -9.91
N ILE A 158 -4.16 0.98 -9.81
CA ILE A 158 -3.28 -0.01 -10.43
C ILE A 158 -3.22 0.21 -11.94
N THR A 159 -4.38 0.23 -12.60
CA THR A 159 -4.49 0.41 -14.07
C THR A 159 -3.87 1.74 -14.54
N TYR A 160 -3.99 2.81 -13.75
CA TYR A 160 -3.31 4.08 -14.03
C TYR A 160 -1.79 3.97 -13.96
N ILE A 161 -1.25 3.27 -12.95
CA ILE A 161 0.20 3.11 -12.76
C ILE A 161 0.79 2.16 -13.80
N GLU A 162 0.14 1.04 -14.13
CA GLU A 162 0.53 0.17 -15.25
C GLU A 162 0.81 0.97 -16.53
N VAL A 163 -0.13 1.84 -16.93
CA VAL A 163 0.02 2.72 -18.12
C VAL A 163 1.17 3.72 -17.97
N GLN A 164 1.46 4.21 -16.76
CA GLN A 164 2.56 5.15 -16.53
C GLN A 164 3.93 4.47 -16.46
N LEU A 165 4.00 3.19 -16.10
CA LEU A 165 5.21 2.37 -16.16
C LEU A 165 5.50 1.89 -17.59
N ASP A 166 4.47 1.46 -18.33
CA ASP A 166 4.60 1.01 -19.73
C ASP A 166 5.19 2.11 -20.62
N ARG A 167 4.73 3.36 -20.43
CA ARG A 167 5.29 4.55 -21.09
C ARG A 167 6.78 4.81 -20.82
N ARG A 168 7.35 4.29 -19.73
CA ARG A 168 8.78 4.45 -19.37
C ARG A 168 9.67 3.39 -19.99
N ILE A 169 9.11 2.24 -20.34
CA ILE A 169 9.82 1.13 -21.01
C ILE A 169 10.13 1.49 -22.47
N GLY A 170 9.45 2.49 -23.03
CA GLY A 170 9.60 2.93 -24.41
C GLY A 170 8.93 1.98 -25.41
N PRO A 171 9.01 2.25 -26.72
CA PRO A 171 8.44 1.39 -27.75
C PRO A 171 9.29 0.13 -27.96
N SER A 172 9.38 -0.72 -26.95
CA SER A 172 9.77 -2.11 -27.18
C SER A 172 8.67 -2.79 -27.99
N GLY A 173 9.02 -3.31 -29.16
CA GLY A 173 8.05 -3.85 -30.12
C GLY A 173 7.09 -4.87 -29.48
N GLU A 174 5.84 -4.81 -29.94
CA GLU A 174 4.72 -5.70 -29.60
C GLU A 174 4.26 -5.69 -28.12
N ARG A 175 3.20 -4.91 -27.87
CA ARG A 175 1.97 -5.40 -27.20
C ARG A 175 0.76 -4.54 -27.60
N ASN A 176 -0.37 -5.17 -27.86
CA ASN A 176 -1.61 -4.50 -28.26
C ASN A 176 -2.30 -3.83 -27.06
N VAL A 177 -2.01 -2.55 -26.80
CA VAL A 177 -2.71 -1.78 -25.76
C VAL A 177 -3.98 -1.14 -26.34
N THR A 178 -5.15 -1.69 -25.98
CA THR A 178 -6.45 -1.11 -26.35
C THR A 178 -6.66 0.27 -25.70
N PRO A 179 -7.23 1.29 -26.40
CA PRO A 179 -7.27 2.66 -25.87
C PRO A 179 -8.24 2.85 -24.69
N PHE A 180 -7.73 2.72 -23.47
CA PHE A 180 -8.51 2.82 -22.22
C PHE A 180 -8.99 4.24 -21.82
N LEU A 181 -8.61 5.27 -22.60
CA LEU A 181 -8.88 6.69 -22.29
C LEU A 181 -10.37 7.08 -22.17
N LYS A 182 -11.31 6.23 -22.56
CA LYS A 182 -12.76 6.52 -22.44
C LYS A 182 -13.32 6.39 -21.01
N TYR A 183 -12.68 5.64 -20.10
CA TYR A 183 -13.30 5.35 -18.79
C TYR A 183 -13.23 6.53 -17.79
N TYR A 184 -12.17 7.35 -17.85
CA TYR A 184 -11.96 8.44 -16.89
C TYR A 184 -12.91 9.64 -17.09
N GLN A 185 -13.64 9.75 -18.20
CA GLN A 185 -14.68 10.77 -18.36
C GLN A 185 -15.95 10.49 -17.54
N TYR A 186 -16.21 9.23 -17.14
CA TYR A 186 -17.44 8.85 -16.44
C TYR A 186 -17.42 8.98 -14.91
N LEU A 187 -16.25 9.22 -14.31
CA LEU A 187 -16.12 9.43 -12.85
C LEU A 187 -16.14 10.91 -12.43
N ARG A 188 -16.37 11.83 -13.37
CA ARG A 188 -16.58 13.25 -13.07
C ARG A 188 -18.04 13.47 -12.67
N VAL A 189 -18.35 13.23 -11.40
CA VAL A 189 -19.67 13.59 -10.83
C VAL A 189 -19.92 15.07 -11.12
N PRO A 190 -21.02 15.45 -11.81
CA PRO A 190 -21.33 16.85 -12.04
C PRO A 190 -21.63 17.51 -10.68
N LYS A 191 -20.95 18.63 -10.39
CA LYS A 191 -21.29 19.47 -9.25
C LYS A 191 -22.70 20.02 -9.49
N SER A 192 -23.69 19.48 -8.76
CA SER A 192 -25.03 20.06 -8.71
C SER A 192 -24.92 21.52 -8.26
N GLN A 193 -25.48 22.43 -9.04
CA GLN A 193 -25.55 23.85 -8.70
C GLN A 193 -26.59 24.04 -7.58
N ARG A 194 -26.27 24.94 -6.64
CA ARG A 194 -27.26 25.65 -5.83
C ARG A 194 -27.56 26.98 -6.50
#